data_AF-A0A225D766-F1
#
_entry.id   AF-A0A225D766-F1
#
_cell.length_a   1.000
_cell.length_b   1.000
_cell.length_c   1.000
_cell.angle_alpha   90.00
_cell.angle_beta   90.00
_cell.angle_gamma   90.00
#
_symmetry.space_group_name_H-M   'P 1'
#
loop_
_entity.id
_entity.type
_entity.pdbx_description
1 polymer ?
#
loop_
_entity_poly.entity_id
_entity_poly.type
_entity_poly.pdbx_seq_one_letter_code
_entity_poly.pdbx_strand_id
1 'polypeptide(L)'
;MDTLESNWAYMVMTALGWNVKAWWALSLPEPPGRWRDKYRQEKRWVLGLEFRSFVHAFVGLPCQVLRTGRKLVYRLLSWNPHLRVFFRLVETLNY
;
A
#
# COMPACT_ATOMS: atom_id res chain seq x y z
N MET A 1 17.22 2.07 -26.53
CA MET A 1 16.04 2.29 -27.41
C MET A 1 15.22 3.33 -26.68
N ASP A 2 15.66 4.58 -26.77
CA ASP A 2 15.20 5.67 -25.91
C ASP A 2 14.45 6.66 -26.78
N THR A 3 13.25 6.26 -27.21
CA THR A 3 12.36 7.07 -28.05
C THR A 3 11.45 7.92 -27.16
N LEU A 4 10.99 9.10 -27.64
CA LEU A 4 10.05 9.97 -26.90
C LEU A 4 8.85 9.20 -26.33
N GLU A 5 8.27 8.26 -27.08
CA GLU A 5 7.18 7.38 -26.63
C GLU A 5 7.52 6.60 -25.34
N SER A 6 8.77 6.15 -25.20
CA SER A 6 9.24 5.46 -24.01
C SER A 6 9.37 6.41 -22.81
N ASN A 7 9.75 7.67 -23.05
CA ASN A 7 9.77 8.72 -22.02
C ASN A 7 8.35 9.05 -21.53
N TRP A 8 7.40 9.19 -22.45
CA TRP A 8 5.99 9.41 -22.09
C TRP A 8 5.41 8.23 -21.32
N ALA A 9 5.69 6.99 -21.74
CA ALA A 9 5.29 5.80 -21.00
C ALA A 9 5.86 5.81 -19.57
N TYR A 10 7.12 6.19 -19.39
CA TYR A 10 7.74 6.32 -18.07
C TYR A 10 7.07 7.37 -17.19
N MET A 11 6.74 8.54 -17.74
CA MET A 11 6.01 9.59 -17.02
C MET A 11 4.61 9.14 -16.62
N VAL A 12 3.88 8.43 -17.50
CA VAL A 12 2.55 7.88 -17.21
C VAL A 12 2.64 6.83 -16.09
N MET A 13 3.58 5.89 -16.17
CA MET A 13 3.80 4.89 -15.12
C MET A 13 4.16 5.55 -13.78
N THR A 14 4.99 6.60 -13.80
CA THR A 14 5.38 7.35 -12.61
C THR A 14 4.19 8.08 -11.99
N ALA A 15 3.39 8.78 -12.79
CA ALA A 15 2.20 9.49 -12.33
C ALA A 15 1.16 8.51 -11.77
N LEU A 16 0.95 7.36 -12.42
CA LEU A 16 0.05 6.31 -11.96
C LEU A 16 0.51 5.74 -10.61
N GLY A 17 1.81 5.45 -10.46
CA GLY A 17 2.37 4.97 -9.20
C GLY A 17 2.13 5.93 -8.05
N TRP A 18 2.35 7.24 -8.29
CA TRP A 18 2.05 8.27 -7.30
C TRP A 18 0.57 8.36 -6.96
N ASN A 19 -0.32 8.29 -7.96
CA ASN A 19 -1.76 8.31 -7.74
C ASN A 19 -2.25 7.10 -6.93
N VAL A 20 -1.74 5.90 -7.21
CA VAL A 20 -2.07 4.68 -6.45
C VAL A 20 -1.62 4.81 -5.00
N LYS A 21 -0.41 5.34 -4.74
CA LYS A 21 0.07 5.60 -3.38
C LYS A 21 -0.79 6.62 -2.65
N ALA A 22 -1.15 7.72 -3.30
CA ALA A 22 -1.99 8.76 -2.72
C ALA A 22 -3.39 8.21 -2.39
N TRP A 23 -4.01 7.49 -3.32
CA TRP A 23 -5.29 6.80 -3.10
C TRP A 23 -5.20 5.84 -1.92
N TRP A 24 -4.19 4.98 -1.87
CA TRP A 24 -3.98 4.02 -0.79
C TRP A 24 -3.89 4.71 0.57
N ALA A 25 -3.12 5.79 0.66
CA ALA A 25 -2.96 6.56 1.89
C ALA A 25 -4.25 7.28 2.29
N LEU A 26 -4.99 7.84 1.32
CA LEU A 26 -6.23 8.56 1.57
C LEU A 26 -7.38 7.64 2.01
N SER A 27 -7.40 6.40 1.52
CA SER A 27 -8.35 5.35 1.90
C SER A 27 -8.18 4.83 3.33
N LEU A 28 -7.08 5.17 4.02
CA LEU A 28 -6.90 4.81 5.43
C LEU A 28 -7.97 5.49 6.29
N PRO A 29 -8.76 4.71 7.07
CA PRO A 29 -9.81 5.27 7.89
C PRO A 29 -9.22 6.01 9.10
N GLU A 30 -9.79 7.17 9.42
CA GLU A 30 -9.50 7.96 10.63
C GLU A 30 -10.75 8.01 11.54
N PRO A 31 -11.20 6.88 12.10
CA PRO A 31 -12.38 6.88 12.96
C PRO A 31 -12.14 7.77 14.20
N PRO A 32 -13.17 8.49 14.68
CA PRO A 32 -13.09 9.23 15.93
C PRO A 32 -12.87 8.27 17.10
N GLY A 33 -11.99 8.63 18.04
CA GLY A 33 -11.72 7.84 19.24
C GLY A 33 -10.30 7.95 19.77
N ARG A 34 -9.95 7.06 20.71
CA ARG A 34 -8.66 7.03 21.44
C ARG A 34 -7.43 6.97 20.54
N TRP A 35 -7.55 6.38 19.34
CA TRP A 35 -6.44 6.15 18.42
C TRP A 35 -6.37 7.15 17.25
N ARG A 36 -7.23 8.18 17.24
CA ARG A 36 -7.36 9.13 16.12
C ARG A 36 -6.03 9.80 15.76
N ASP A 37 -5.28 10.29 16.76
CA ASP A 37 -4.01 10.97 16.50
C ASP A 37 -2.93 10.04 15.97
N LYS A 38 -2.94 8.77 16.42
CA LYS A 38 -2.06 7.73 15.89
C LYS A 38 -2.40 7.44 14.43
N TYR A 39 -3.68 7.26 14.10
CA TYR A 39 -4.11 6.94 12.74
C TYR A 39 -3.84 8.10 11.77
N ARG A 40 -4.02 9.34 12.23
CA ARG A 40 -3.64 10.53 11.49
C ARG A 40 -2.12 10.62 11.26
N GLN A 41 -1.31 10.28 12.25
CA GLN A 41 0.15 10.21 12.08
C GLN A 41 0.54 9.12 11.08
N GLU A 42 -0.04 7.93 11.17
CA GLU A 42 0.20 6.83 10.22
C GLU A 42 -0.19 7.25 8.80
N LYS A 43 -1.34 7.89 8.61
CA LYS A 43 -1.79 8.42 7.31
C LYS A 43 -0.80 9.45 6.74
N ARG A 44 -0.41 10.43 7.55
CA ARG A 44 0.56 11.47 7.16
C ARG A 44 1.92 10.87 6.82
N TRP A 45 2.37 9.88 7.58
CA TRP A 45 3.61 9.17 7.32
C TRP A 45 3.56 8.50 5.94
N VAL A 46 2.49 7.77 5.62
CA VAL A 46 2.33 7.13 4.30
C VAL A 46 2.29 8.16 3.19
N LEU A 47 1.57 9.27 3.35
CA LEU A 47 1.53 10.37 2.38
C LEU A 47 2.94 10.93 2.12
N GLY A 48 3.75 11.09 3.16
CA GLY A 48 5.13 11.59 3.08
C GLY A 48 6.17 10.60 2.55
N LEU A 49 5.86 9.31 2.42
CA LEU A 49 6.82 8.33 1.90
C LEU A 49 7.20 8.60 0.44
N GLU A 50 8.44 8.28 0.06
CA GLU A 50 8.77 8.10 -1.35
C GLU A 50 8.05 6.87 -1.93
N PHE A 51 7.80 6.85 -3.25
CA PHE A 51 7.13 5.72 -3.90
C PHE A 51 7.89 4.40 -3.71
N ARG A 52 9.23 4.41 -3.77
CA ARG A 52 10.06 3.22 -3.54
C ARG A 52 9.89 2.67 -2.12
N SER A 53 9.88 3.57 -1.13
CA SER A 53 9.67 3.22 0.28
C SER A 53 8.26 2.68 0.52
N PHE A 54 7.26 3.22 -0.15
CA PHE A 54 5.90 2.67 -0.15
C PHE A 54 5.84 1.26 -0.73
N VAL A 55 6.50 1.02 -1.88
CA VAL A 55 6.58 -0.33 -2.48
C VAL A 55 7.22 -1.30 -1.50
N HIS A 56 8.34 -0.94 -0.87
CA HIS A 56 9.01 -1.81 0.09
C HIS A 56 8.16 -2.07 1.35
N ALA A 57 7.43 -1.07 1.82
CA ALA A 57 6.62 -1.19 3.03
C ALA A 57 5.31 -1.98 2.81
N PHE A 58 4.69 -1.91 1.63
CA PHE A 58 3.30 -2.36 1.43
C PHE A 58 3.07 -3.26 0.22
N VAL A 59 3.97 -3.27 -0.77
CA VAL A 59 3.77 -4.02 -2.03
C VAL A 59 4.72 -5.21 -2.11
N GLY A 60 6.01 -4.98 -1.87
CA GLY A 60 7.07 -5.98 -1.89
C GLY A 60 7.13 -6.85 -0.63
N LEU A 61 5.98 -7.14 -0.02
CA LEU A 61 5.89 -7.98 1.16
C LEU A 61 6.06 -9.45 0.76
N PRO A 62 7.01 -10.20 1.34
CA PRO A 62 7.15 -11.61 1.04
C PRO A 62 5.90 -12.35 1.53
N CYS A 63 5.17 -12.93 0.57
CA CYS A 63 3.96 -13.70 0.85
C CYS A 63 4.02 -15.06 0.15
N GLN A 64 3.43 -16.05 0.80
CA GLN A 64 3.21 -17.38 0.28
C GLN A 64 1.77 -17.50 -0.18
N VAL A 65 1.59 -17.82 -1.46
CA VAL A 65 0.27 -18.09 -2.04
C VAL A 65 0.00 -19.58 -1.89
N LEU A 66 -0.97 -19.92 -1.04
CA LEU A 66 -1.38 -21.29 -0.76
C LEU A 66 -2.76 -21.54 -1.40
N ARG A 67 -2.85 -22.54 -2.27
CA ARG A 67 -4.13 -23.06 -2.77
C ARG A 67 -4.55 -24.24 -1.89
N THR A 68 -5.64 -24.08 -1.13
CA THR A 68 -6.22 -25.16 -0.32
C THR A 68 -7.66 -25.39 -0.72
N GLY A 69 -8.00 -26.57 -1.26
CA GLY A 69 -9.34 -26.88 -1.76
C GLY A 69 -9.91 -25.79 -2.68
N ARG A 70 -11.01 -25.14 -2.25
CA ARG A 70 -11.66 -24.00 -2.95
C ARG A 70 -11.27 -22.62 -2.42
N LYS A 71 -10.19 -22.50 -1.64
CA LYS A 71 -9.74 -21.25 -1.02
C LYS A 71 -8.32 -20.90 -1.45
N LEU A 72 -8.10 -19.63 -1.76
CA LEU A 72 -6.77 -19.05 -1.97
C LEU A 72 -6.37 -18.31 -0.69
N VAL A 73 -5.26 -18.72 -0.07
CA VAL A 73 -4.77 -18.15 1.18
C VAL A 73 -3.45 -17.44 0.91
N TYR A 74 -3.38 -16.17 1.27
CA TYR A 74 -2.16 -15.38 1.22
C TYR A 74 -1.54 -15.31 2.62
N ARG A 75 -0.37 -15.93 2.81
CA ARG A 75 0.35 -15.95 4.10
C ARG A 75 1.56 -15.03 4.02
N LEU A 76 1.60 -13.98 4.84
CA LEU A 76 2.81 -13.15 4.97
C LEU A 76 3.93 -13.91 5.67
N LEU A 77 5.15 -13.81 5.13
CA LEU A 77 6.34 -14.54 5.61
C LEU A 77 7.30 -13.67 6.43
N SER A 78 7.09 -12.35 6.45
CA SER A 78 7.91 -11.41 7.22
C SER A 78 7.07 -10.51 8.09
N TRP A 79 7.65 -10.07 9.21
CA TRP A 79 7.09 -9.01 10.02
C TRP A 79 7.59 -7.64 9.55
N ASN A 80 6.68 -6.68 9.42
CA ASN A 80 6.98 -5.27 9.20
C ASN A 80 6.12 -4.42 10.17
N PRO A 81 6.69 -3.41 10.85
CA PRO A 81 5.94 -2.57 11.81
C PRO A 81 4.70 -1.89 11.21
N HIS A 82 4.69 -1.65 9.90
CA HIS A 82 3.61 -1.00 9.17
C HIS A 82 2.51 -1.96 8.71
N LEU A 83 2.64 -3.28 8.94
CA LEU A 83 1.61 -4.26 8.59
C LEU A 83 0.26 -3.98 9.26
N ARG A 84 0.27 -3.39 10.45
CA ARG A 84 -0.99 -2.98 11.12
C ARG A 84 -1.77 -1.93 10.32
N VAL A 85 -1.06 -1.03 9.64
CA VAL A 85 -1.67 -0.02 8.77
C VAL A 85 -2.22 -0.69 7.51
N PHE A 86 -1.47 -1.64 6.95
CA PHE A 86 -1.91 -2.44 5.81
C PHE A 86 -3.19 -3.24 6.11
N PHE A 87 -3.21 -4.00 7.20
CA PHE A 87 -4.38 -4.81 7.56
C PHE A 87 -5.62 -3.97 7.86
N ARG A 88 -5.46 -2.78 8.45
CA ARG A 88 -6.58 -1.85 8.64
C ARG A 88 -7.22 -1.45 7.32
N LEU A 89 -6.41 -1.17 6.30
CA LEU A 89 -6.95 -0.87 4.97
C LEU A 89 -7.66 -2.09 4.37
N VAL A 90 -7.07 -3.28 4.48
CA VAL A 90 -7.68 -4.52 4.00
C VAL A 90 -9.04 -4.78 4.65
N GLU A 91 -9.14 -4.60 5.97
CA GLU A 91 -10.41 -4.69 6.69
C GLU A 91 -11.44 -3.68 6.15
N THR A 92 -11.02 -2.46 5.84
CA THR A 92 -11.89 -1.39 5.30
C THR A 92 -12.39 -1.70 3.89
N LEU A 93 -11.54 -2.32 3.06
CA LEU A 93 -11.88 -2.66 1.67
C LEU A 93 -12.69 -3.96 1.55
N ASN A 94 -12.69 -4.79 2.59
CA ASN A 94 -13.43 -6.05 2.63
C ASN A 94 -14.85 -5.89 3.22
N TYR A 95 -15.33 -4.64 3.34
CA TYR A 95 -16.68 -4.27 3.77
C TYR A 95 -17.68 -4.20 2.62
#